data_AF-U1FPM1-F1
#
_entry.id   AF-U1FPM1-F1
#
_cell.length_a   1.000
_cell.length_b   1.000
_cell.length_c   1.000
_cell.angle_alpha   90.00
_cell.angle_beta   90.00
_cell.angle_gamma   90.00
#
_symmetry.space_group_name_H-M   'P 1'
#
loop_
_entity.id
_entity.type
_entity.pdbx_description
1 polymer ?
#
loop_
_entity_poly.entity_id
_entity_poly.type
_entity_poly.pdbx_seq_one_letter_code
_entity_poly.pdbx_strand_id
1 'polypeptide(L)'
;MSYFLYCAVEIIMFVTGLICFFALYFIPAGYGKLIDKKWGFAFNNKIAWILMECPTLIVMIYLLCALNYEHRPVRVLLAFFFIAHYIQRTFVFPFLLKGKSKMPLTIVLMGMIFNTINALLIGLWIFYFSPAEMYERSWLFDPRFIVGTILFFAGMFINIRSDAYIRSLRPAGDSKHYYPSRGMYRYITSANYFGELVEWLGFAVLTWSLPGFLFVFWTACNLVPRADAIYKKYAEIFPDETARYKPKRIIPFLY
;
A
#
# COMPACT_ATOMS: atom_id res chain seq x y z
N MET A 1 11.16 -4.88 22.86
CA MET A 1 12.15 -4.22 21.98
C MET A 1 12.60 -2.94 22.65
N SER A 2 13.90 -2.63 22.69
CA SER A 2 14.37 -1.34 23.21
C SER A 2 14.06 -0.22 22.21
N TYR A 3 13.91 1.02 22.69
CA TYR A 3 13.67 2.18 21.82
C TYR A 3 14.84 2.41 20.83
N PHE A 4 16.08 2.18 21.27
CA PHE A 4 17.24 2.23 20.38
C PHE A 4 17.13 1.26 19.21
N LEU A 5 16.76 -0.01 19.49
CA LEU A 5 16.57 -1.01 18.43
C LEU A 5 15.40 -0.63 17.51
N TYR A 6 14.31 -0.08 18.07
CA TYR A 6 13.18 0.42 17.30
C TYR A 6 13.62 1.49 16.28
N CYS A 7 14.33 2.52 16.71
CA CYS A 7 14.84 3.56 15.82
C CYS A 7 15.85 3.01 14.79
N ALA A 8 16.71 2.07 15.19
CA ALA A 8 17.64 1.44 14.25
C ALA A 8 16.90 0.69 13.13
N VAL A 9 15.80 -0.01 13.45
CA VAL A 9 14.98 -0.69 12.45
C VAL A 9 14.28 0.31 11.53
N GLU A 10 13.79 1.45 12.03
CA GLU A 10 13.23 2.53 11.20
C GLU A 10 14.26 3.07 10.19
N ILE A 11 15.50 3.29 10.62
CA ILE A 11 16.59 3.76 9.76
C ILE A 11 16.94 2.71 8.69
N ILE A 12 17.06 1.43 9.09
CA ILE A 12 17.33 0.33 8.15
C ILE A 12 16.22 0.25 7.09
N MET A 13 14.97 0.37 7.52
CA MET A 13 13.81 0.41 6.63
C MET A 13 13.92 1.60 5.68
N PHE A 14 14.21 2.81 6.17
CA PHE A 14 14.37 3.98 5.31
C PHE A 14 15.44 3.78 4.23
N VAL A 15 16.65 3.34 4.63
CA VAL A 15 17.76 3.10 3.69
C VAL A 15 17.41 2.01 2.68
N THR A 16 16.81 0.92 3.13
CA THR A 16 16.38 -0.17 2.24
C THR A 16 15.32 0.31 1.25
N GLY A 17 14.39 1.15 1.69
CA GLY A 17 13.36 1.75 0.83
C GLY A 17 13.96 2.62 -0.27
N LEU A 18 14.98 3.44 0.04
CA LEU A 18 15.73 4.21 -0.95
C LEU A 18 16.40 3.29 -1.99
N ILE A 19 17.08 2.25 -1.54
CA ILE A 19 17.72 1.27 -2.44
C ILE A 19 16.68 0.62 -3.35
N CYS A 20 15.55 0.18 -2.78
CA CYS A 20 14.45 -0.40 -3.54
C CYS A 20 13.87 0.57 -4.57
N PHE A 21 13.69 1.85 -4.23
CA PHE A 21 13.18 2.86 -5.16
C PHE A 21 14.03 2.95 -6.42
N PHE A 22 15.35 3.13 -6.26
CA PHE A 22 16.26 3.20 -7.41
C PHE A 22 16.32 1.88 -8.16
N ALA A 23 16.41 0.75 -7.45
CA ALA A 23 16.46 -0.57 -8.07
C ALA A 23 15.22 -0.86 -8.93
N LEU A 24 14.03 -0.47 -8.49
CA LEU A 24 12.76 -0.75 -9.19
C LEU A 24 12.59 0.02 -10.50
N TYR A 25 13.35 1.10 -10.75
CA TYR A 25 13.39 1.74 -12.08
C TYR A 25 14.13 0.91 -13.12
N PHE A 26 15.06 0.04 -12.70
CA PHE A 26 15.86 -0.82 -13.58
C PHE A 26 15.36 -2.26 -13.59
N ILE A 27 14.85 -2.74 -12.46
CA ILE A 27 14.39 -4.11 -12.25
C ILE A 27 12.95 -4.05 -11.72
N PRO A 28 11.95 -4.01 -12.62
CA PRO A 28 10.57 -3.95 -12.17
C PRO A 28 10.19 -5.20 -11.37
N ALA A 29 9.43 -5.03 -10.28
CA ALA A 29 8.98 -6.16 -9.46
C ALA A 29 8.16 -7.15 -10.30
N GLY A 30 8.61 -8.41 -10.36
CA GLY A 30 8.20 -9.41 -11.33
C GLY A 30 6.82 -10.04 -11.13
N TYR A 31 5.77 -9.26 -10.84
CA TYR A 31 4.42 -9.79 -10.67
C TYR A 31 3.33 -8.91 -11.30
N GLY A 32 2.17 -9.53 -11.58
CA GLY A 32 1.08 -8.88 -12.31
C GLY A 32 1.42 -8.68 -13.78
N LYS A 33 1.40 -7.42 -14.26
CA LYS A 33 1.73 -7.10 -15.66
C LYS A 33 3.23 -7.20 -15.98
N LEU A 34 4.07 -7.37 -14.97
CA LEU A 34 5.53 -7.34 -15.07
C LEU A 34 6.16 -8.70 -14.78
N ILE A 35 5.38 -9.80 -14.85
CA ILE A 35 5.89 -11.16 -14.57
C ILE A 35 7.09 -11.48 -15.47
N ASP A 36 8.19 -11.86 -14.84
CA ASP A 36 9.41 -12.39 -15.46
C ASP A 36 9.72 -13.78 -14.87
N LYS A 37 10.08 -14.74 -15.72
CA LYS A 37 10.46 -16.11 -15.34
C LYS A 37 11.67 -16.16 -14.41
N LYS A 38 12.48 -15.08 -14.34
CA LYS A 38 13.66 -14.97 -13.48
C LYS A 38 13.38 -15.02 -11.98
N TRP A 39 12.13 -14.84 -11.54
CA TRP A 39 11.77 -14.77 -10.11
C TRP A 39 11.52 -16.13 -9.43
N GLY A 40 11.75 -17.24 -10.13
CA GLY A 40 11.69 -18.59 -9.56
C GLY A 40 10.27 -19.18 -9.51
N PHE A 41 10.03 -20.06 -8.53
CA PHE A 41 8.75 -20.76 -8.39
C PHE A 41 7.59 -19.79 -8.15
N ALA A 42 6.54 -19.91 -8.96
CA ALA A 42 5.34 -19.06 -8.88
C ALA A 42 4.07 -19.90 -8.74
N PHE A 43 3.17 -19.45 -7.86
CA PHE A 43 1.96 -20.17 -7.49
C PHE A 43 0.72 -19.26 -7.57
N ASN A 44 -0.44 -19.78 -7.15
CA ASN A 44 -1.72 -19.10 -7.27
C ASN A 44 -1.68 -17.67 -6.68
N ASN A 45 -2.01 -16.68 -7.49
CA ASN A 45 -1.93 -15.27 -7.11
C ASN A 45 -2.85 -14.91 -5.92
N LYS A 46 -4.03 -15.51 -5.79
CA LYS A 46 -4.94 -15.22 -4.66
C LYS A 46 -4.33 -15.66 -3.33
N ILE A 47 -3.81 -16.90 -3.30
CA ILE A 47 -3.15 -17.45 -2.11
C ILE A 47 -1.88 -16.64 -1.80
N ALA A 48 -1.11 -16.28 -2.83
CA ALA A 48 0.10 -15.49 -2.67
C ALA A 48 -0.17 -14.12 -2.01
N TRP A 49 -1.20 -13.39 -2.46
CA TRP A 49 -1.61 -12.13 -1.83
C TRP A 49 -2.04 -12.33 -0.37
N ILE A 50 -2.86 -13.35 -0.08
CA ILE A 50 -3.29 -13.63 1.30
C ILE A 50 -2.08 -13.91 2.19
N LEU A 51 -1.16 -14.78 1.77
CA LEU A 51 0.04 -15.12 2.54
C LEU A 51 0.94 -13.91 2.75
N MET A 52 1.10 -13.07 1.73
CA MET A 52 1.93 -11.87 1.79
C MET A 52 1.40 -10.84 2.78
N GLU A 53 0.09 -10.62 2.82
CA GLU A 53 -0.56 -9.54 3.58
C GLU A 53 -1.04 -9.95 4.98
N CYS A 54 -1.32 -11.24 5.20
CA CYS A 54 -1.81 -11.75 6.48
C CYS A 54 -0.93 -11.44 7.71
N PRO A 55 0.42 -11.47 7.63
CA PRO A 55 1.27 -11.13 8.77
C PRO A 55 0.97 -9.74 9.35
N THR A 56 0.57 -8.78 8.52
CA THR A 56 0.22 -7.43 8.95
C THR A 56 -0.92 -7.42 9.95
N LEU A 57 -1.99 -8.18 9.66
CA LEU A 57 -3.16 -8.29 10.53
C LEU A 57 -2.82 -9.06 11.81
N ILE A 58 -2.06 -10.15 11.70
CA ILE A 58 -1.65 -10.96 12.86
C ILE A 58 -0.86 -10.11 13.85
N VAL A 59 0.15 -9.38 13.36
CA VAL A 59 1.00 -8.53 14.22
C VAL A 59 0.20 -7.40 14.85
N MET A 60 -0.59 -6.66 14.07
CA MET A 60 -1.36 -5.53 14.59
C MET A 60 -2.40 -5.96 15.62
N ILE A 61 -3.15 -7.04 15.36
CA ILE A 61 -4.15 -7.59 16.29
C ILE A 61 -3.47 -8.15 17.54
N TYR A 62 -2.33 -8.84 17.39
CA TYR A 62 -1.57 -9.32 18.53
C TYR A 62 -1.15 -8.18 19.46
N LEU A 63 -0.54 -7.11 18.92
CA LEU A 63 -0.12 -5.96 19.72
C LEU A 63 -1.30 -5.22 20.37
N LEU A 64 -2.40 -5.07 19.64
CA LEU A 64 -3.64 -4.49 20.13
C LEU A 64 -4.18 -5.22 21.38
N CYS A 65 -4.09 -6.56 21.39
CA CYS A 65 -4.62 -7.40 22.48
C CYS A 65 -3.61 -7.68 23.59
N ALA A 66 -2.31 -7.78 23.27
CA ALA A 66 -1.28 -8.23 24.21
C ALA A 66 -0.69 -7.09 25.05
N LEU A 67 -0.71 -5.86 24.55
CA LEU A 67 -0.11 -4.72 25.24
C LEU A 67 -1.14 -3.99 26.12
N ASN A 68 -0.66 -3.45 27.25
CA ASN A 68 -1.41 -2.53 28.08
C ASN A 68 -1.03 -1.10 27.71
N TYR A 69 -2.03 -0.28 27.38
CA TYR A 69 -1.87 1.09 26.94
C TYR A 69 -3.04 1.95 27.42
N GLU A 70 -2.77 3.22 27.67
CA GLU A 70 -3.77 4.21 28.09
C GLU A 70 -4.58 4.75 26.90
N HIS A 71 -5.68 5.45 27.19
CA HIS A 71 -6.60 6.00 26.16
C HIS A 71 -7.02 4.98 25.11
N ARG A 72 -7.35 3.76 25.57
CA ARG A 72 -7.69 2.60 24.73
C ARG A 72 -8.62 2.93 23.55
N PRO A 73 -9.71 3.70 23.69
CA PRO A 73 -10.62 3.96 22.56
C PRO A 73 -9.94 4.66 21.37
N VAL A 74 -9.07 5.65 21.62
CA VAL A 74 -8.41 6.41 20.54
C VAL A 74 -7.38 5.54 19.84
N ARG A 75 -6.55 4.81 20.60
CA ARG A 75 -5.53 3.92 20.03
C ARG A 75 -6.13 2.73 19.26
N VAL A 76 -7.23 2.16 19.77
CA VAL A 76 -8.04 1.16 19.07
C VAL A 76 -8.58 1.75 17.76
N LEU A 77 -9.08 2.98 17.77
CA LEU A 77 -9.55 3.65 16.57
C LEU A 77 -8.42 3.87 15.56
N LEU A 78 -7.23 4.33 15.98
CA LEU A 78 -6.08 4.47 15.08
C LEU A 78 -5.71 3.12 14.43
N ALA A 79 -5.65 2.06 15.23
CA ALA A 79 -5.39 0.72 14.71
C ALA A 79 -6.50 0.20 13.78
N PHE A 80 -7.75 0.60 14.00
CA PHE A 80 -8.87 0.25 13.14
C PHE A 80 -8.68 0.75 11.69
N PHE A 81 -8.16 1.97 11.47
CA PHE A 81 -7.86 2.44 10.11
C PHE A 81 -6.93 1.48 9.36
N PHE A 82 -5.85 1.08 10.02
CA PHE A 82 -4.87 0.16 9.48
C PHE A 82 -5.47 -1.24 9.26
N ILE A 83 -6.17 -1.79 10.26
CA ILE A 83 -6.82 -3.11 10.18
C ILE A 83 -7.88 -3.13 9.08
N ALA A 84 -8.71 -2.09 8.95
CA ALA A 84 -9.77 -2.00 7.94
C ALA A 84 -9.20 -2.05 6.52
N HIS A 85 -8.12 -1.32 6.24
CA HIS A 85 -7.38 -1.42 4.98
C HIS A 85 -6.91 -2.85 4.74
N TYR A 86 -6.21 -3.45 5.72
CA TYR A 86 -5.61 -4.76 5.52
C TYR A 86 -6.63 -5.90 5.47
N ILE A 87 -7.81 -5.77 6.09
CA ILE A 87 -8.94 -6.70 5.88
C ILE A 87 -9.39 -6.63 4.43
N GLN A 88 -9.57 -5.43 3.88
CA GLN A 88 -9.92 -5.25 2.48
C GLN A 88 -8.83 -5.84 1.56
N ARG A 89 -7.55 -5.53 1.82
CA ARG A 89 -6.42 -5.96 0.98
C ARG A 89 -6.14 -7.46 1.07
N THR A 90 -6.34 -8.09 2.22
CA THR A 90 -6.02 -9.50 2.47
C THR A 90 -7.19 -10.41 2.14
N PHE A 91 -8.43 -10.05 2.54
CA PHE A 91 -9.57 -10.97 2.49
C PHE A 91 -10.65 -10.57 1.48
N VAL A 92 -10.62 -9.37 0.91
CA VAL A 92 -11.59 -8.95 -0.12
C VAL A 92 -10.91 -8.88 -1.48
N PHE A 93 -9.85 -8.08 -1.61
CA PHE A 93 -9.15 -7.84 -2.87
C PHE A 93 -8.69 -9.12 -3.58
N PRO A 94 -8.05 -10.12 -2.93
CA PRO A 94 -7.52 -11.28 -3.64
C PRO A 94 -8.63 -12.15 -4.23
N PHE A 95 -9.78 -12.25 -3.56
CA PHE A 95 -10.93 -13.00 -4.05
C PHE A 95 -11.55 -12.36 -5.29
N LEU A 96 -11.49 -11.03 -5.39
CA LEU A 96 -11.97 -10.26 -6.54
C LEU A 96 -11.01 -10.29 -7.74
N LEU A 97 -9.77 -10.75 -7.58
CA LEU A 97 -8.81 -10.81 -8.68
C LEU A 97 -9.31 -11.70 -9.83
N LYS A 98 -9.24 -11.15 -11.05
CA LYS A 98 -9.56 -11.84 -12.30
C LYS A 98 -8.28 -12.22 -13.06
N GLY A 99 -8.30 -13.41 -13.66
CA GLY A 99 -7.20 -13.95 -14.48
C GLY A 99 -6.46 -15.10 -13.79
N LYS A 100 -5.55 -15.72 -14.55
CA LYS A 100 -4.74 -16.88 -14.12
C LYS A 100 -3.28 -16.49 -13.81
N SER A 101 -3.04 -15.24 -13.40
CA SER A 101 -1.69 -14.81 -13.04
C SER A 101 -1.15 -15.62 -11.87
N LYS A 102 0.17 -15.73 -11.82
CA LYS A 102 0.90 -16.34 -10.71
C LYS A 102 1.80 -15.28 -10.06
N MET A 103 2.11 -15.46 -8.79
CA MET A 103 3.06 -14.61 -8.07
C MET A 103 4.27 -15.46 -7.63
N PRO A 104 5.51 -14.97 -7.83
CA PRO A 104 6.71 -15.67 -7.36
C PRO A 104 6.77 -15.76 -5.83
N LEU A 105 7.24 -16.89 -5.30
CA LEU A 105 7.38 -17.12 -3.86
C LEU A 105 8.37 -16.13 -3.21
N THR A 106 9.44 -15.78 -3.92
CA THR A 106 10.42 -14.78 -3.49
C THR A 106 9.78 -13.42 -3.17
N ILE A 107 8.88 -12.96 -4.05
CA ILE A 107 8.11 -11.71 -3.84
C ILE A 107 7.20 -11.84 -2.62
N VAL A 108 6.53 -12.98 -2.44
CA VAL A 108 5.68 -13.23 -1.28
C VAL A 108 6.48 -13.16 0.02
N LEU A 109 7.62 -13.85 0.09
CA LEU A 109 8.48 -13.86 1.28
C LEU A 109 9.04 -12.48 1.61
N MET A 110 9.50 -11.73 0.61
CA MET A 110 9.94 -10.34 0.79
C MET A 110 8.80 -9.46 1.33
N GLY A 111 7.60 -9.60 0.76
CA GLY A 111 6.42 -8.89 1.22
C GLY A 111 6.02 -9.27 2.64
N MET A 112 6.06 -10.55 3.02
CA MET A 112 5.78 -11.01 4.39
C MET A 112 6.73 -10.39 5.41
N ILE A 113 8.04 -10.35 5.10
CA ILE A 113 9.06 -9.76 5.98
C ILE A 113 8.78 -8.26 6.15
N PHE A 114 8.60 -7.54 5.04
CA PHE A 114 8.28 -6.12 5.07
C PHE A 114 7.01 -5.83 5.89
N ASN A 115 5.93 -6.55 5.59
CA ASN A 115 4.63 -6.39 6.24
C ASN A 115 4.69 -6.65 7.75
N THR A 116 5.43 -7.67 8.16
CA THR A 116 5.66 -7.98 9.58
C THR A 116 6.40 -6.85 10.28
N ILE A 117 7.51 -6.37 9.70
CA ILE A 117 8.31 -5.29 10.29
C ILE A 117 7.52 -3.98 10.34
N ASN A 118 6.85 -3.62 9.23
CA ASN A 118 6.06 -2.39 9.14
C ASN A 118 4.91 -2.37 10.16
N ALA A 119 4.14 -3.47 10.25
CA ALA A 119 3.07 -3.60 11.23
C ALA A 119 3.59 -3.54 12.67
N LEU A 120 4.77 -4.14 12.93
CA LEU A 120 5.42 -4.10 14.23
C LEU A 120 5.83 -2.67 14.60
N LEU A 121 6.46 -1.92 13.68
CA LEU A 121 6.87 -0.54 13.92
C LEU A 121 5.66 0.37 14.21
N ILE A 122 4.64 0.33 13.35
CA ILE A 122 3.42 1.12 13.51
C ILE A 122 2.70 0.75 14.81
N GLY A 123 2.52 -0.55 15.07
CA GLY A 123 1.83 -1.03 16.27
C GLY A 123 2.57 -0.68 17.55
N LEU A 124 3.90 -0.83 17.59
CA LEU A 124 4.69 -0.43 18.76
C LEU A 124 4.68 1.07 19.00
N TRP A 125 4.63 1.90 17.96
CA TRP A 125 4.40 3.33 18.18
C TRP A 125 3.02 3.57 18.82
N ILE A 126 1.95 3.04 18.21
CA ILE A 126 0.57 3.29 18.64
C ILE A 126 0.28 2.72 20.04
N PHE A 127 0.93 1.64 20.47
CA PHE A 127 0.58 0.96 21.72
C PHE A 127 1.68 0.98 22.79
N TYR A 128 2.90 1.39 22.48
CA TYR A 128 4.03 1.25 23.41
C TYR A 128 4.93 2.48 23.51
N PHE A 129 5.41 3.04 22.39
CA PHE A 129 6.44 4.08 22.38
C PHE A 129 5.92 5.52 22.32
N SER A 130 4.75 5.77 21.76
CA SER A 130 4.19 7.13 21.77
C SER A 130 3.95 7.59 23.23
N PRO A 131 4.10 8.90 23.54
CA PRO A 131 3.74 9.45 24.85
C PRO A 131 2.32 9.06 25.28
N ALA A 132 2.09 8.91 26.58
CA ALA A 132 0.79 8.47 27.11
C ALA A 132 -0.32 9.45 26.67
N GLU A 133 -0.03 10.74 26.79
CA GLU A 133 -0.92 11.88 26.57
C GLU A 133 -1.17 12.17 25.07
N MET A 134 -0.33 11.62 24.17
CA MET A 134 -0.39 11.94 22.73
C MET A 134 -1.75 11.62 22.10
N TYR A 135 -2.35 10.51 22.51
CA TYR A 135 -3.62 10.01 21.96
C TYR A 135 -4.75 10.10 22.97
N GLU A 136 -4.78 11.17 23.76
CA GLU A 136 -5.93 11.53 24.57
C GLU A 136 -7.20 11.73 23.73
N ARG A 137 -8.37 11.78 24.38
CA ARG A 137 -9.66 12.00 23.68
C ARG A 137 -9.69 13.30 22.88
N SER A 138 -8.94 14.31 23.30
CA SER A 138 -8.76 15.58 22.59
C SER A 138 -8.14 15.38 21.18
N TRP A 139 -7.34 14.34 20.98
CA TRP A 139 -6.73 14.02 19.68
C TRP A 139 -7.76 13.82 18.57
N LEU A 140 -8.96 13.32 18.89
CA LEU A 140 -10.04 13.13 17.91
C LEU A 140 -10.54 14.45 17.30
N PHE A 141 -10.30 15.57 17.97
CA PHE A 141 -10.65 16.91 17.52
C PHE A 141 -9.44 17.68 16.98
N ASP A 142 -8.24 17.10 17.06
CA ASP A 142 -7.04 17.71 16.51
C ASP A 142 -7.14 17.79 14.98
N PRO A 143 -6.78 18.94 14.36
CA PRO A 143 -6.81 19.08 12.92
C PRO A 143 -6.05 17.98 12.16
N ARG A 144 -4.96 17.44 12.72
CA ARG A 144 -4.19 16.33 12.13
C ARG A 144 -5.03 15.07 12.05
N PHE A 145 -5.75 14.72 13.11
CA PHE A 145 -6.64 13.55 13.10
C PHE A 145 -7.77 13.72 12.08
N ILE A 146 -8.40 14.89 12.03
CA ILE A 146 -9.52 15.17 11.12
C ILE A 146 -9.05 15.14 9.66
N VAL A 147 -8.00 15.89 9.32
CA VAL A 147 -7.46 15.95 7.96
C VAL A 147 -6.94 14.59 7.54
N GLY A 148 -6.19 13.91 8.41
CA GLY A 148 -5.67 12.58 8.13
C GLY A 148 -6.79 11.56 7.89
N THR A 149 -7.88 11.62 8.65
CA THR A 149 -9.07 10.77 8.45
C THR A 149 -9.71 11.01 7.09
N ILE A 150 -9.90 12.27 6.70
CA ILE A 150 -10.48 12.64 5.39
C ILE A 150 -9.59 12.13 4.25
N LEU A 151 -8.28 12.36 4.34
CA LEU A 151 -7.31 11.89 3.36
C LEU A 151 -7.31 10.36 3.26
N PHE A 152 -7.34 9.66 4.41
CA PHE A 152 -7.35 8.21 4.45
C PHE A 152 -8.53 7.63 3.67
N PHE A 153 -9.76 8.06 4.00
CA PHE A 153 -10.95 7.53 3.33
C PHE A 153 -11.07 7.98 1.87
N ALA A 154 -10.62 9.20 1.53
CA ALA A 154 -10.54 9.64 0.14
C ALA A 154 -9.58 8.75 -0.67
N GLY A 155 -8.39 8.46 -0.13
CA GLY A 155 -7.41 7.57 -0.74
C GLY A 155 -7.95 6.14 -0.89
N MET A 156 -8.52 5.58 0.17
CA MET A 156 -9.13 4.23 0.16
C MET A 156 -10.25 4.12 -0.88
N PHE A 157 -11.12 5.13 -0.96
CA PHE A 157 -12.17 5.19 -1.97
C PHE A 157 -11.59 5.20 -3.39
N ILE A 158 -10.58 6.05 -3.64
CA ILE A 158 -9.89 6.10 -4.94
C ILE A 158 -9.27 4.74 -5.27
N ASN A 159 -8.58 4.10 -4.31
CA ASN A 159 -7.93 2.80 -4.49
C ASN A 159 -8.96 1.73 -4.89
N ILE A 160 -9.99 1.53 -4.07
CA ILE A 160 -11.00 0.49 -4.26
C ILE A 160 -11.79 0.69 -5.57
N ARG A 161 -12.18 1.94 -5.86
CA ARG A 161 -12.93 2.27 -7.09
C ARG A 161 -12.08 2.08 -8.33
N SER A 162 -10.80 2.46 -8.27
CA SER A 162 -9.86 2.28 -9.39
C SER A 162 -9.61 0.80 -9.67
N ASP A 163 -9.38 0.00 -8.62
CA ASP A 163 -9.23 -1.45 -8.75
C ASP A 163 -10.51 -2.11 -9.29
N ALA A 164 -11.69 -1.68 -8.83
CA ALA A 164 -12.97 -2.16 -9.35
C ALA A 164 -13.14 -1.85 -10.84
N TYR A 165 -12.76 -0.65 -11.26
CA TYR A 165 -12.80 -0.27 -12.67
C TYR A 165 -11.84 -1.11 -13.52
N ILE A 166 -10.59 -1.28 -13.12
CA ILE A 166 -9.63 -2.14 -13.84
C ILE A 166 -10.14 -3.58 -13.96
N ARG A 167 -10.75 -4.13 -12.90
CA ARG A 167 -11.38 -5.45 -12.95
C ARG A 167 -12.59 -5.50 -13.88
N SER A 168 -13.35 -4.42 -14.00
CA SER A 168 -14.51 -4.35 -14.91
C SER A 168 -14.12 -4.40 -16.38
N LEU A 169 -12.91 -3.93 -16.73
CA LEU A 169 -12.40 -3.97 -18.10
C LEU A 169 -12.15 -5.40 -18.60
N ARG A 170 -12.03 -6.39 -17.71
CA ARG A 170 -11.80 -7.79 -18.07
C ARG A 170 -13.09 -8.61 -17.95
N PRO A 171 -13.65 -9.12 -19.06
CA PRO A 171 -14.66 -10.17 -19.03
C PRO A 171 -14.20 -11.41 -18.26
N ALA A 172 -15.14 -12.23 -17.79
CA ALA A 172 -14.80 -13.47 -17.11
C ALA A 172 -14.03 -14.42 -18.06
N GLY A 173 -12.89 -14.93 -17.61
CA GLY A 173 -12.03 -15.82 -18.41
C GLY A 173 -11.03 -15.12 -19.34
N ASP A 174 -11.11 -13.79 -19.49
CA ASP A 174 -10.22 -13.05 -20.37
C ASP A 174 -8.87 -12.67 -19.70
N SER A 175 -7.80 -12.72 -20.49
CA SER A 175 -6.44 -12.34 -20.12
C SER A 175 -5.92 -11.10 -20.87
N LYS A 176 -6.70 -10.54 -21.80
CA LYS A 176 -6.34 -9.35 -22.56
C LYS A 176 -6.16 -8.12 -21.66
N HIS A 177 -5.35 -7.19 -22.17
CA HIS A 177 -5.13 -5.89 -21.56
C HIS A 177 -6.00 -4.86 -22.26
N TYR A 178 -6.55 -3.94 -21.48
CA TYR A 178 -7.39 -2.84 -21.97
C TYR A 178 -6.85 -1.53 -21.41
N TYR A 179 -6.97 -0.46 -22.21
CA TYR A 179 -6.61 0.88 -21.77
C TYR A 179 -7.71 1.46 -20.86
N PRO A 180 -7.38 1.84 -19.62
CA PRO A 180 -8.34 2.45 -18.71
C PRO A 180 -8.48 3.95 -19.01
N SER A 181 -9.69 4.39 -19.37
CA SER A 181 -9.93 5.77 -19.84
C SER A 181 -11.01 6.52 -19.06
N ARG A 182 -11.50 5.97 -17.95
CA ARG A 182 -12.57 6.58 -17.12
C ARG A 182 -12.09 6.92 -15.70
N GLY A 183 -12.81 7.82 -15.04
CA GLY A 183 -12.50 8.27 -13.69
C GLY A 183 -11.10 8.90 -13.63
N MET A 184 -10.34 8.58 -12.58
CA MET A 184 -8.97 9.09 -12.42
C MET A 184 -7.99 8.57 -13.47
N TYR A 185 -8.30 7.47 -14.16
CA TYR A 185 -7.44 6.97 -15.24
C TYR A 185 -7.39 7.88 -16.48
N ARG A 186 -8.27 8.89 -16.55
CA ARG A 186 -8.16 9.98 -17.54
C ARG A 186 -6.92 10.83 -17.33
N TYR A 187 -6.41 10.91 -16.11
CA TYR A 187 -5.31 11.79 -15.72
C TYR A 187 -4.03 11.03 -15.41
N ILE A 188 -4.13 9.80 -14.91
CA ILE A 188 -2.99 8.99 -14.47
C ILE A 188 -3.15 7.51 -14.83
N THR A 189 -2.08 6.83 -15.22
CA THR A 189 -2.12 5.41 -15.59
C THR A 189 -2.23 4.45 -14.40
N SER A 190 -1.98 4.93 -13.17
CA SER A 190 -1.98 4.12 -11.95
C SER A 190 -2.81 4.76 -10.84
N ALA A 191 -4.09 5.01 -11.12
CA ALA A 191 -5.01 5.68 -10.19
C ALA A 191 -5.20 4.94 -8.85
N ASN A 192 -5.17 3.62 -8.86
CA ASN A 192 -5.20 2.82 -7.65
C ASN A 192 -3.99 3.08 -6.75
N TYR A 193 -2.78 3.18 -7.33
CA TYR A 193 -1.56 3.49 -6.58
C TYR A 193 -1.56 4.91 -6.01
N PHE A 194 -2.11 5.87 -6.74
CA PHE A 194 -2.32 7.21 -6.20
C PHE A 194 -3.24 7.20 -4.98
N GLY A 195 -4.38 6.50 -5.08
CA GLY A 195 -5.30 6.35 -3.95
C GLY A 195 -4.62 5.76 -2.72
N GLU A 196 -3.80 4.72 -2.91
CA GLU A 196 -3.05 4.08 -1.83
C GLU A 196 -2.00 5.01 -1.20
N LEU A 197 -1.33 5.84 -2.00
CA LEU A 197 -0.39 6.84 -1.48
C LEU A 197 -1.11 7.91 -0.65
N VAL A 198 -2.27 8.40 -1.12
CA VAL A 198 -3.10 9.36 -0.39
C VAL A 198 -3.67 8.75 0.90
N GLU A 199 -4.07 7.48 0.85
CA GLU A 199 -4.58 6.74 2.00
C GLU A 199 -3.54 6.65 3.11
N TRP A 200 -2.34 6.20 2.79
CA TRP A 200 -1.25 6.10 3.76
C TRP A 200 -0.75 7.47 4.22
N LEU A 201 -0.78 8.49 3.36
CA LEU A 201 -0.50 9.87 3.79
C LEU A 201 -1.51 10.33 4.84
N GLY A 202 -2.79 10.05 4.63
CA GLY A 202 -3.82 10.27 5.63
C GLY A 202 -3.53 9.54 6.94
N PHE A 203 -3.13 8.27 6.87
CA PHE A 203 -2.74 7.48 8.03
C PHE A 203 -1.53 8.07 8.79
N ALA A 204 -0.50 8.51 8.07
CA ALA A 204 0.67 9.16 8.67
C ALA A 204 0.30 10.47 9.36
N VAL A 205 -0.58 11.27 8.76
CA VAL A 205 -1.05 12.53 9.34
C VAL A 205 -1.92 12.29 10.57
N LEU A 206 -2.88 11.34 10.55
CA LEU A 206 -3.76 11.07 11.69
C LEU A 206 -3.04 10.39 12.87
N THR A 207 -2.02 9.57 12.60
CA THR A 207 -1.17 8.99 13.66
C THR A 207 -0.08 9.94 14.11
N TRP A 208 0.33 10.88 13.25
CA TRP A 208 1.45 11.79 13.45
C TRP A 208 2.71 11.06 13.93
N SER A 209 2.99 9.91 13.32
CA SER A 209 4.03 8.98 13.75
C SER A 209 5.12 8.85 12.70
N LEU A 210 6.39 8.80 13.14
CA LEU A 210 7.52 8.51 12.26
C LEU A 210 7.35 7.20 11.47
N PRO A 211 6.90 6.06 12.06
CA PRO A 211 6.68 4.85 11.27
C PRO A 211 5.52 5.00 10.26
N GLY A 212 4.51 5.82 10.56
CA GLY A 212 3.46 6.17 9.61
C GLY A 212 4.02 6.90 8.39
N PHE A 213 4.83 7.93 8.59
CA PHE A 213 5.50 8.64 7.48
C PHE A 213 6.50 7.76 6.74
N LEU A 214 7.23 6.91 7.46
CA LEU A 214 8.13 5.92 6.88
C LEU A 214 7.35 4.94 5.97
N PHE A 215 6.13 4.57 6.35
CA PHE A 215 5.30 3.72 5.52
C PHE A 215 4.83 4.43 4.24
N VAL A 216 4.46 5.71 4.31
CA VAL A 216 4.16 6.52 3.11
C VAL A 216 5.36 6.56 2.17
N PHE A 217 6.54 6.81 2.73
CA PHE A 217 7.79 6.80 2.00
C PHE A 217 8.02 5.45 1.31
N TRP A 218 7.86 4.33 2.01
CA TRP A 218 7.97 2.99 1.43
C TRP A 218 6.96 2.70 0.33
N THR A 219 5.70 3.10 0.55
CA THR A 219 4.65 2.99 -0.46
C THR A 219 5.04 3.79 -1.71
N ALA A 220 5.55 5.01 -1.57
CA ALA A 220 6.06 5.79 -2.70
C ALA A 220 7.25 5.09 -3.38
N CYS A 221 8.22 4.61 -2.60
CA CYS A 221 9.39 3.89 -3.10
C CYS A 221 9.03 2.67 -3.95
N ASN A 222 7.95 1.96 -3.61
CA ASN A 222 7.50 0.81 -4.36
C ASN A 222 6.59 1.18 -5.55
N LEU A 223 5.62 2.06 -5.32
CA LEU A 223 4.54 2.32 -6.28
C LEU A 223 4.92 3.34 -7.36
N VAL A 224 5.80 4.31 -7.09
CA VAL A 224 6.19 5.33 -8.07
C VAL A 224 6.99 4.73 -9.23
N PRO A 225 8.06 3.92 -9.02
CA PRO A 225 8.76 3.27 -10.12
C PRO A 225 7.85 2.28 -10.87
N ARG A 226 6.96 1.60 -10.12
CA ARG A 226 5.99 0.68 -10.72
C ARG A 226 4.98 1.39 -11.62
N ALA A 227 4.52 2.57 -11.22
CA ALA A 227 3.64 3.40 -12.04
C ALA A 227 4.34 3.87 -13.32
N ASP A 228 5.63 4.20 -13.26
CA ASP A 228 6.45 4.49 -14.45
C ASP A 228 6.54 3.29 -15.40
N ALA A 229 6.81 2.09 -14.88
CA ALA A 229 6.84 0.88 -15.69
C ALA A 229 5.48 0.57 -16.34
N ILE A 230 4.37 0.79 -15.62
CA ILE A 230 3.01 0.64 -16.17
C ILE A 230 2.73 1.67 -17.27
N TYR A 231 3.12 2.94 -17.06
CA TYR A 231 2.98 3.99 -18.03
C TYR A 231 3.71 3.66 -19.33
N LYS A 232 5.00 3.28 -19.25
CA LYS A 232 5.81 2.89 -20.41
C LYS A 232 5.17 1.75 -21.18
N LYS A 233 4.74 0.70 -20.46
CA LYS A 233 4.04 -0.44 -21.07
C LYS A 233 2.72 -0.05 -21.73
N TYR A 234 1.99 0.91 -21.17
CA TYR A 234 0.77 1.40 -21.82
C TYR A 234 1.07 2.27 -23.05
N ALA A 235 2.12 3.07 -23.04
CA ALA A 235 2.56 3.82 -24.21
C ALA A 235 2.98 2.90 -25.37
N GLU A 236 3.57 1.74 -25.07
CA GLU A 236 3.94 0.72 -26.06
C GLU A 236 2.72 -0.01 -26.63
N ILE A 237 1.76 -0.42 -25.79
CA ILE A 237 0.62 -1.26 -26.20
C ILE A 237 -0.53 -0.42 -26.77
N PHE A 238 -0.70 0.82 -26.29
CA PHE A 238 -1.79 1.72 -26.63
C PHE A 238 -1.26 3.13 -26.97
N PRO A 239 -0.45 3.27 -28.04
CA PRO A 239 0.20 4.52 -28.39
C PRO A 239 -0.83 5.62 -28.72
N ASP A 240 -1.90 5.27 -29.44
CA ASP A 240 -2.94 6.22 -29.86
C ASP A 240 -3.72 6.77 -28.65
N GLU A 241 -4.14 5.91 -27.73
CA GLU A 241 -4.83 6.33 -26.51
C GLU A 241 -3.90 7.15 -25.61
N THR A 242 -2.64 6.75 -25.47
CA THR A 242 -1.67 7.48 -24.66
C THR A 242 -1.38 8.86 -25.25
N ALA A 243 -1.27 8.98 -26.57
CA ALA A 243 -1.10 10.26 -27.26
C ALA A 243 -2.36 11.16 -27.14
N ARG A 244 -3.55 10.56 -27.19
CA ARG A 244 -4.83 11.27 -27.08
C ARG A 244 -5.09 11.80 -25.67
N TYR A 245 -4.94 10.97 -24.65
CA TYR A 245 -5.30 11.32 -23.26
C TYR A 245 -4.15 11.95 -22.49
N LYS A 246 -2.89 11.71 -22.90
CA LYS A 246 -1.67 12.23 -22.25
C LYS A 246 -1.66 12.05 -20.72
N PRO A 247 -1.98 10.84 -20.21
CA PRO A 247 -2.01 10.62 -18.77
C PRO A 247 -0.59 10.78 -18.19
N LYS A 248 -0.54 11.08 -16.89
CA LYS A 248 0.67 10.99 -16.07
C LYS A 248 0.78 9.58 -15.47
N ARG A 249 1.82 9.29 -14.71
CA ARG A 249 2.08 7.96 -14.14
C ARG A 249 1.20 7.73 -12.92
N ILE A 250 1.32 8.63 -11.92
CA ILE A 250 0.71 8.46 -10.60
C ILE A 250 0.22 9.78 -9.98
N ILE A 251 0.91 10.92 -10.15
CA ILE A 251 0.44 12.21 -9.63
C ILE A 251 -0.28 12.96 -10.74
N PRO A 252 -1.59 13.24 -10.60
CA PRO A 252 -2.36 13.97 -11.62
C PRO A 252 -1.68 15.28 -12.02
N PHE A 253 -1.58 15.50 -13.34
CA PHE A 253 -0.99 16.69 -13.96
C PHE A 253 0.52 16.92 -13.73
N LEU A 254 1.16 16.17 -12.82
CA LEU A 254 2.57 16.33 -12.48
C LEU A 254 3.43 15.18 -13.01
N TYR A 255 3.28 13.96 -12.48
CA TYR A 255 4.21 12.85 -12.72
C TYR A 255 3.52 11.53 -13.04
#